data_AF-A0A7C2VCT8-F1
#
_entry.id   AF-A0A7C2VCT8-F1
#
_cell.length_a   1.000
_cell.length_b   1.000
_cell.length_c   1.000
_cell.angle_alpha   90.00
_cell.angle_beta   90.00
_cell.angle_gamma   90.00
#
_symmetry.space_group_name_H-M   'P 1'
#
loop_
_entity.id
_entity.type
_entity.pdbx_description
1 polymer ?
#
loop_
_entity_poly.entity_id
_entity_poly.type
_entity_poly.pdbx_seq_one_letter_code
_entity_poly.pdbx_strand_id
1 'polypeptide(L)'
;MSERLLEKIEQLKQQRNAVILAHNYQPGRIQDIADFCGDSLGLSIKAAETDAEVIVFCGVLFMAETAAILSPEKTVLLPDKLAGCPMADMITAEQLAELKARHSDALVVCYVN
;
A
#
# COMPACT_ATOMS: atom_id res chain seq x y z
N MET A 1 -20.74 -0.79 -8.99
CA MET A 1 -20.00 -1.51 -10.06
C MET A 1 -21.00 -2.42 -10.76
N SER A 2 -20.77 -2.84 -12.01
CA SER A 2 -21.66 -3.83 -12.64
C SER A 2 -21.43 -5.22 -12.03
N GLU A 3 -22.47 -6.07 -11.99
CA GLU A 3 -22.37 -7.45 -11.49
C GLU A 3 -21.27 -8.23 -12.21
N ARG A 4 -21.24 -8.13 -13.54
CA ARG A 4 -20.18 -8.73 -14.38
C ARG A 4 -18.76 -8.33 -13.96
N LEU A 5 -18.56 -7.10 -13.47
CA LEU A 5 -17.25 -6.66 -13.01
C LEU A 5 -16.91 -7.26 -11.64
N LEU A 6 -17.88 -7.31 -10.71
CA LEU A 6 -17.71 -7.90 -9.39
C LEU A 6 -17.38 -9.41 -9.49
N GLU A 7 -18.12 -10.14 -10.32
CA GLU A 7 -17.87 -11.56 -10.60
C GLU A 7 -16.46 -11.78 -11.15
N LYS A 8 -16.02 -10.91 -12.08
CA LYS A 8 -14.68 -11.00 -12.67
C LYS A 8 -13.58 -10.71 -11.65
N ILE A 9 -13.78 -9.74 -10.75
CA ILE A 9 -12.84 -9.43 -9.66
C ILE A 9 -12.70 -10.65 -8.75
N GLU A 10 -13.81 -11.23 -8.31
CA GLU A 10 -13.80 -12.38 -7.41
C GLU A 10 -13.15 -13.61 -8.08
N GLN A 11 -13.48 -13.87 -9.34
CA GLN A 11 -12.87 -14.95 -10.12
C GLN A 11 -11.34 -14.78 -10.22
N LEU A 12 -10.87 -13.57 -10.54
CA LEU A 12 -9.43 -13.30 -10.65
C LEU A 12 -8.74 -13.37 -9.30
N LYS A 13 -9.41 -12.91 -8.22
CA LYS A 13 -8.88 -12.98 -6.87
C LYS A 13 -8.58 -14.43 -6.47
N GLN A 14 -9.53 -15.33 -6.69
CA GLN A 14 -9.36 -16.76 -6.42
C GLN A 14 -8.28 -17.40 -7.30
N GLN A 15 -8.31 -17.14 -8.62
CA GLN A 15 -7.34 -17.71 -9.57
C GLN A 15 -5.89 -17.31 -9.28
N ARG A 16 -5.68 -16.16 -8.64
CA ARG A 16 -4.36 -15.60 -8.35
C ARG A 16 -3.94 -15.76 -6.90
N ASN A 17 -4.75 -16.44 -6.08
CA ASN A 17 -4.58 -16.45 -4.63
C ASN A 17 -4.28 -15.03 -4.09
N ALA A 18 -5.14 -14.07 -4.47
CA ALA A 18 -4.92 -12.66 -4.22
C ALA A 18 -5.75 -12.15 -3.04
N VAL A 19 -5.28 -11.08 -2.41
CA VAL A 19 -6.04 -10.28 -1.45
C VAL A 19 -6.14 -8.83 -1.90
N ILE A 20 -7.28 -8.21 -1.64
CA ILE A 20 -7.55 -6.80 -1.90
C ILE A 20 -7.52 -6.06 -0.57
N LEU A 21 -6.63 -5.08 -0.48
CA LEU A 21 -6.46 -4.20 0.68
C LEU A 21 -6.99 -2.83 0.32
N ALA A 22 -7.83 -2.22 1.16
CA ALA A 22 -8.34 -0.87 0.95
C ALA A 22 -7.96 0.05 2.12
N HIS A 23 -7.33 1.18 1.80
CA HIS A 23 -7.17 2.24 2.79
C HIS A 23 -8.54 2.84 3.14
N ASN A 24 -8.72 3.30 4.37
CA ASN A 24 -9.97 3.90 4.88
C ASN A 24 -10.53 5.06 4.03
N TYR A 25 -9.69 5.70 3.20
CA TYR A 25 -10.10 6.80 2.31
C TYR A 25 -10.58 6.34 0.93
N GLN A 26 -10.57 5.04 0.64
CA GLN A 26 -11.11 4.52 -0.61
C GLN A 26 -12.62 4.74 -0.69
N PRO A 27 -13.20 4.91 -1.90
CA PRO A 27 -14.65 4.95 -2.07
C PRO A 27 -15.32 3.68 -1.52
N GLY A 28 -16.53 3.80 -0.97
CA GLY A 28 -17.26 2.67 -0.35
C GLY A 28 -17.30 1.41 -1.21
N ARG A 29 -17.59 1.57 -2.52
CA ARG A 29 -17.60 0.46 -3.49
C ARG A 29 -16.28 -0.34 -3.61
N ILE A 30 -15.15 0.25 -3.23
CA ILE A 30 -13.84 -0.41 -3.20
C ILE A 30 -13.62 -1.08 -1.84
N GLN A 31 -14.08 -0.45 -0.76
CA GLN A 31 -14.08 -1.06 0.57
C GLN A 31 -14.98 -2.32 0.60
N ASP A 32 -16.14 -2.28 -0.06
CA ASP A 32 -17.10 -3.39 -0.12
C ASP A 32 -16.53 -4.68 -0.75
N ILE A 33 -15.48 -4.57 -1.58
CA ILE A 33 -14.82 -5.70 -2.24
C ILE A 33 -13.46 -6.05 -1.63
N ALA A 34 -13.01 -5.30 -0.63
CA ALA A 34 -11.73 -5.51 0.02
C ALA A 34 -11.83 -6.66 1.02
N ASP A 35 -10.79 -7.48 1.09
CA ASP A 35 -10.67 -8.51 2.13
C ASP A 35 -10.30 -7.85 3.47
N PHE A 36 -9.54 -6.75 3.42
CA PHE A 36 -9.18 -5.96 4.59
C PHE A 36 -9.24 -4.46 4.32
N CYS A 37 -9.84 -3.73 5.27
CA CYS A 37 -9.80 -2.27 5.33
C CYS A 37 -8.96 -1.82 6.54
N GLY A 38 -8.21 -0.72 6.40
CA GLY A 38 -7.37 -0.23 7.49
C GLY A 38 -6.63 1.08 7.22
N ASP A 39 -5.79 1.45 8.18
CA ASP A 39 -4.85 2.57 8.07
C ASP A 39 -3.54 2.16 7.39
N SER A 40 -2.62 3.11 7.15
CA SER A 40 -1.44 2.90 6.30
C SER A 40 -0.54 1.72 6.70
N LEU A 41 0.01 1.77 7.92
CA LEU A 41 1.01 0.80 8.37
C LEU A 41 0.36 -0.53 8.77
N GLY A 42 -0.76 -0.47 9.50
CA GLY A 42 -1.46 -1.66 9.94
C GLY A 42 -1.90 -2.53 8.77
N LEU A 43 -2.36 -1.91 7.68
CA LEU A 43 -2.75 -2.63 6.47
C LEU A 43 -1.55 -3.29 5.76
N SER A 44 -0.40 -2.63 5.75
CA SER A 44 0.83 -3.18 5.15
C SER A 44 1.39 -4.36 5.97
N ILE A 45 1.33 -4.29 7.30
CA ILE A 45 1.70 -5.42 8.19
C ILE A 45 0.76 -6.59 7.95
N LYS A 46 -0.55 -6.34 7.93
CA LYS A 46 -1.55 -7.37 7.69
C LYS A 46 -1.37 -8.06 6.34
N ALA A 47 -0.98 -7.32 5.31
CA ALA A 47 -0.63 -7.88 3.99
C ALA A 47 0.47 -8.93 4.08
N ALA A 48 1.50 -8.65 4.87
CA ALA A 48 2.66 -9.53 5.06
C ALA A 48 2.30 -10.83 5.79
N GLU A 49 1.32 -10.79 6.69
CA GLU A 49 0.84 -11.95 7.45
C GLU A 49 -0.07 -12.89 6.64
N THR A 50 -0.54 -12.48 5.46
CA THR A 50 -1.40 -13.34 4.62
C THR A 50 -0.61 -14.44 3.89
N ASP A 51 -1.27 -15.56 3.59
CA ASP A 51 -0.75 -16.61 2.70
C ASP A 51 -1.03 -16.33 1.21
N ALA A 52 -1.47 -15.11 0.88
CA ALA A 52 -1.76 -14.70 -0.49
C ALA A 52 -0.49 -14.51 -1.31
N GLU A 53 -0.51 -14.91 -2.58
CA GLU A 53 0.61 -14.71 -3.51
C GLU A 53 0.61 -13.31 -4.12
N VAL A 54 -0.58 -12.69 -4.21
CA VAL A 54 -0.78 -11.38 -4.83
C VAL A 54 -1.51 -10.44 -3.87
N ILE A 55 -0.96 -9.24 -3.70
CA ILE A 55 -1.58 -8.15 -2.94
C ILE A 55 -2.03 -7.07 -3.92
N VAL A 56 -3.32 -6.79 -3.97
CA VAL A 56 -3.87 -5.64 -4.68
C VAL A 56 -4.09 -4.52 -3.66
N PHE A 57 -3.21 -3.52 -3.70
CA PHE A 57 -3.22 -2.43 -2.72
C PHE A 57 -4.01 -1.23 -3.25
N CYS A 58 -5.27 -1.11 -2.83
CA CYS A 58 -6.11 0.06 -3.10
C CYS A 58 -5.76 1.19 -2.11
N GLY A 59 -4.66 1.87 -2.39
CA GLY A 59 -4.13 2.98 -1.59
C GLY A 59 -3.30 3.93 -2.46
N VAL A 60 -2.21 4.45 -1.91
CA VAL A 60 -1.23 5.29 -2.63
C VAL A 60 0.14 4.59 -2.69
N LEU A 61 1.03 5.12 -3.52
CA LEU A 61 2.30 4.48 -3.90
C LEU A 61 3.15 4.02 -2.71
N PHE A 62 3.46 4.90 -1.76
CA PHE A 62 4.30 4.54 -0.61
C PHE A 62 3.71 3.39 0.21
N MET A 63 2.37 3.26 0.27
CA MET A 63 1.72 2.16 1.00
C MET A 63 1.93 0.83 0.28
N ALA A 64 1.78 0.82 -1.05
CA ALA A 64 2.06 -0.35 -1.87
C ALA A 64 3.54 -0.75 -1.81
N GLU A 65 4.45 0.23 -1.82
CA GLU A 65 5.88 -0.01 -1.64
C GLU A 65 6.20 -0.55 -0.25
N THR A 66 5.56 -0.03 0.80
CA THR A 66 5.69 -0.56 2.17
C THR A 66 5.23 -2.02 2.25
N ALA A 67 4.10 -2.37 1.63
CA ALA A 67 3.64 -3.75 1.55
C ALA A 67 4.64 -4.64 0.78
N ALA A 68 5.26 -4.14 -0.28
CA ALA A 68 6.28 -4.86 -1.04
C ALA A 68 7.58 -5.06 -0.23
N ILE A 69 8.01 -4.05 0.53
CA ILE A 69 9.16 -4.14 1.45
C ILE A 69 8.92 -5.22 2.51
N LEU A 70 7.71 -5.27 3.08
CA LEU A 70 7.35 -6.27 4.10
C LEU A 70 7.05 -7.66 3.51
N SER A 71 6.82 -7.75 2.20
CA SER A 71 6.44 -8.97 1.49
C SER A 71 7.26 -9.19 0.21
N PRO A 72 8.59 -9.34 0.31
CA PRO A 72 9.48 -9.32 -0.86
C PRO A 72 9.22 -10.45 -1.86
N GLU A 73 8.63 -11.57 -1.41
CA GLU A 73 8.31 -12.73 -2.25
C GLU A 73 6.91 -12.64 -2.89
N LYS A 74 6.07 -11.67 -2.50
CA LYS A 74 4.70 -11.53 -3.01
C LYS A 74 4.64 -10.52 -4.15
N THR A 75 3.70 -10.72 -5.07
CA THR A 75 3.43 -9.73 -6.11
C THR A 75 2.52 -8.63 -5.55
N VAL A 76 3.02 -7.39 -5.49
CA VAL A 76 2.21 -6.23 -5.07
C VAL A 76 1.78 -5.40 -6.27
N LEU A 77 0.48 -5.15 -6.38
CA LEU A 77 -0.15 -4.41 -7.47
C LEU A 77 -0.79 -3.14 -6.93
N LEU A 78 -0.43 -2.00 -7.51
CA LEU A 78 -1.11 -0.72 -7.33
C LEU A 78 -2.03 -0.48 -8.54
N PRO A 79 -3.37 -0.46 -8.38
CA PRO A 79 -4.30 -0.34 -9.50
C PRO A 79 -4.13 0.94 -10.33
N ASP A 80 -3.74 2.04 -9.69
CA ASP A 80 -3.43 3.31 -10.35
C ASP A 80 -2.03 3.77 -9.97
N LYS A 81 -1.10 3.70 -10.93
CA LYS A 81 0.31 4.10 -10.72
C LYS A 81 0.49 5.58 -10.41
N LEU A 82 -0.52 6.41 -10.69
CA LEU A 82 -0.51 7.85 -10.40
C LEU A 82 -1.09 8.19 -9.03
N ALA A 83 -1.56 7.20 -8.26
CA ALA A 83 -2.02 7.39 -6.89
C ALA A 83 -0.83 7.69 -5.96
N GLY A 84 -0.37 8.94 -5.95
CA GLY A 84 0.73 9.42 -5.10
C GLY A 84 0.27 10.11 -3.82
N CYS A 85 1.24 10.54 -3.01
CA CYS A 85 1.02 11.38 -1.84
C CYS A 85 1.94 12.60 -1.92
N PRO A 86 1.44 13.80 -2.28
CA PRO A 86 2.30 14.96 -2.45
C PRO A 86 3.15 15.31 -1.22
N MET A 87 2.71 14.93 -0.01
CA MET A 87 3.46 15.11 1.23
C MET A 87 4.67 14.16 1.31
N ALA A 88 4.51 12.91 0.86
CA ALA A 88 5.60 11.94 0.76
C ALA A 88 6.72 12.47 -0.17
N ASP A 89 6.31 13.10 -1.27
CA ASP A 89 7.21 13.62 -2.29
C ASP A 89 7.92 14.93 -1.87
N MET A 90 7.62 15.50 -0.69
CA MET A 90 8.21 16.78 -0.26
C MET A 90 9.66 16.68 0.22
N ILE A 91 10.10 15.50 0.67
CA ILE A 91 11.44 15.29 1.23
C ILE A 91 12.30 14.48 0.26
N THR A 92 13.57 14.88 0.09
CA THR A 92 14.56 14.10 -0.66
C THR A 92 15.64 13.50 0.25
N ALA A 93 16.32 12.47 -0.25
CA ALA A 93 17.42 11.84 0.47
C ALA A 93 18.57 12.83 0.74
N GLU A 94 18.84 13.75 -0.20
CA GLU A 94 19.87 14.78 -0.07
C GLU A 94 19.52 15.78 1.03
N GLN A 95 18.26 16.25 1.06
CA GLN A 95 17.79 17.15 2.12
C GLN A 95 17.89 16.51 3.51
N LEU A 96 17.54 15.23 3.62
CA LEU A 96 17.69 14.48 4.86
C LEU A 96 19.17 14.32 5.27
N ALA A 97 20.05 13.99 4.32
CA ALA A 97 21.48 13.85 4.57
C ALA A 97 22.10 15.17 5.05
N GLU A 98 21.75 16.30 4.43
CA GLU A 98 22.18 17.63 4.85
C GLU A 98 21.71 17.96 6.28
N LEU A 99 20.44 17.66 6.61
CA LEU A 99 19.90 17.92 7.93
C LEU A 99 20.58 17.06 9.00
N LYS A 100 20.83 15.78 8.69
CA LYS A 100 21.53 14.85 9.58
C LYS A 100 22.98 15.25 9.83
N ALA A 101 23.66 15.82 8.83
CA ALA A 101 25.01 16.38 9.01
C ALA A 101 25.04 17.58 9.97
N ARG A 102 23.98 18.41 9.98
CA ARG A 102 23.84 19.55 10.91
C ARG A 102 23.43 19.12 12.32
N HIS A 103 22.86 17.92 12.46
CA HIS A 103 22.36 17.36 13.73
C HIS A 103 22.85 15.91 13.91
N SER A 104 24.17 15.72 14.03
CA SER A 104 24.81 14.39 14.04
C SER A 104 24.22 13.43 15.08
N ASP A 105 23.83 13.95 16.24
CA ASP A 105 23.38 13.14 17.38
C ASP A 105 21.86 12.88 17.36
N ALA A 106 21.10 13.56 16.48
CA ALA A 106 19.65 13.43 16.41
C ALA A 106 19.21 12.13 15.73
N LEU A 107 18.19 11.46 16.24
CA LEU A 107 17.58 10.31 15.55
C LEU A 107 16.75 10.76 14.35
N VAL A 108 16.76 9.98 13.27
CA VAL A 108 15.86 10.18 12.13
C VAL A 108 14.62 9.33 12.36
N VAL A 109 13.46 10.00 12.43
CA VAL A 109 12.15 9.35 12.51
C VAL A 109 11.35 9.83 11.30
N CYS A 110 11.10 8.93 10.36
CA CYS A 110 10.30 9.20 9.18
C CYS A 110 8.85 8.79 9.43
N TYR A 111 7.91 9.61 8.97
CA TYR A 111 6.53 9.15 8.87
C TYR A 111 6.43 8.11 7.76
N VAL A 112 5.35 7.32 7.76
CA VAL A 112 5.16 6.25 6.76
C VAL A 112 4.87 6.84 5.37
N ASN A 113 4.19 7.98 5.35
CA ASN A 113 4.02 8.81 4.16
C ASN A 113 5.37 9.41 3.77
#